data_AF-A0A7Z9BHD8-F1
#
_entry.id   AF-A0A7Z9BHD8-F1
#
_cell.length_a   1.000
_cell.length_b   1.000
_cell.length_c   1.000
_cell.angle_alpha   90.00
_cell.angle_beta   90.00
_cell.angle_gamma   90.00
#
_symmetry.space_group_name_H-M   'P 1'
#
loop_
_entity.id
_entity.type
_entity.pdbx_description
1 polymer ?
#
loop_
_entity_poly.entity_id
_entity_poly.type
_entity_poly.pdbx_seq_one_letter_code
_entity_poly.pdbx_strand_id
1 'polypeptide(L)'
;MNAPSVEEATEVNYLITNVSSEKATGEWIVKTYSQRNWVEVFYREAKGWLGLREYQTRSLKSLHRHLILVFCAYSFIIWQQLTGGLRRRWANKPLNTFTDALSAFRTAISYRFVAWLQENHDVFALHLSNLGLVWA
;
A
#
# COMPACT_ATOMS: atom_id res chain seq x y z
N MET A 1 -26.43 -0.70 13.90
CA MET A 1 -27.19 -0.52 15.16
C MET A 1 -27.18 -1.85 15.87
N ASN A 2 -27.17 -1.85 17.21
CA ASN A 2 -27.19 -3.08 18.00
C ASN A 2 -28.63 -3.61 18.19
N ALA A 3 -29.63 -2.87 17.70
CA ALA A 3 -31.05 -3.19 17.72
C ALA A 3 -31.75 -2.77 16.39
N PRO A 4 -32.92 -3.33 16.07
CA PRO A 4 -33.66 -3.03 14.84
C PRO A 4 -34.43 -1.69 14.87
N SER A 5 -34.74 -1.15 16.04
CA SER A 5 -35.36 0.17 16.22
C SER A 5 -34.45 1.13 16.98
N VAL A 6 -34.69 2.43 16.85
CA VAL A 6 -33.89 3.47 17.52
C VAL A 6 -34.24 3.51 19.01
N GLU A 7 -35.51 3.26 19.36
CA GLU A 7 -35.98 3.25 20.75
C GLU A 7 -35.40 2.10 21.59
N GLU A 8 -35.07 0.98 20.95
CA GLU A 8 -34.46 -0.19 21.62
C GLU A 8 -32.92 -0.17 21.59
N ALA A 9 -32.32 0.74 20.83
CA ALA A 9 -30.89 0.78 20.65
C ALA A 9 -30.18 1.41 21.85
N THR A 10 -29.31 0.65 22.51
CA THR A 10 -28.41 1.16 23.56
C THR A 10 -27.34 2.10 23.00
N GLU A 11 -27.01 1.95 21.71
CA GLU A 11 -26.04 2.78 20.99
C GLU A 11 -26.58 3.17 19.60
N VAL A 12 -26.63 4.47 19.34
CA VAL A 12 -27.03 5.05 18.07
C VAL A 12 -25.81 5.70 17.41
N ASN A 13 -25.51 5.29 16.18
CA ASN A 13 -24.43 5.88 15.39
C ASN A 13 -25.00 6.97 14.49
N TYR A 14 -24.41 8.16 14.54
CA TYR A 14 -24.79 9.29 13.69
C TYR A 14 -23.77 9.47 12.56
N LEU A 15 -24.25 9.61 11.33
CA LEU A 15 -23.45 9.99 10.17
C LEU A 15 -23.85 11.40 9.75
N ILE A 16 -22.88 12.32 9.73
CA ILE A 16 -23.09 13.74 9.44
C ILE A 16 -22.30 14.09 8.18
N THR A 17 -22.89 14.86 7.28
CA THR A 17 -22.24 15.33 6.05
C THR A 17 -22.61 16.77 5.76
N ASN A 18 -21.71 17.49 5.10
CA ASN A 18 -21.92 18.83 4.57
C ASN A 18 -22.48 18.82 3.13
N VAL A 19 -22.73 17.64 2.55
CA VAL A 19 -23.31 17.49 1.21
C VAL A 19 -24.81 17.79 1.25
N SER A 20 -25.31 18.49 0.22
CA SER A 20 -26.74 18.81 0.06
C SER A 20 -27.61 17.55 0.18
N SER A 21 -28.78 17.69 0.81
CA SER A 21 -29.79 16.63 0.98
C SER A 21 -30.27 16.04 -0.35
N GLU A 22 -30.19 16.80 -1.45
CA GLU A 22 -30.50 16.32 -2.81
C GLU A 22 -29.56 15.19 -3.27
N LYS A 23 -28.31 15.19 -2.79
CA LYS A 23 -27.28 14.20 -3.12
C LYS A 23 -27.00 13.23 -1.97
N ALA A 24 -27.13 13.68 -0.73
CA ALA A 24 -26.86 12.89 0.48
C ALA A 24 -28.05 11.97 0.85
N THR A 25 -28.49 11.15 -0.10
CA THR A 25 -29.49 10.12 0.18
C THR A 25 -28.93 9.09 1.17
N GLY A 26 -29.81 8.37 1.88
CA GLY A 26 -29.38 7.33 2.83
C GLY A 26 -28.47 6.28 2.18
N GLU A 27 -28.80 5.83 0.97
CA GLU A 27 -27.95 4.91 0.20
C GLU A 27 -26.57 5.51 -0.10
N TRP A 28 -26.53 6.78 -0.54
CA TRP A 28 -25.27 7.46 -0.81
C TRP A 28 -24.40 7.57 0.45
N ILE A 29 -24.99 7.88 1.59
CA ILE A 29 -24.29 7.97 2.89
C ILE A 29 -23.70 6.61 3.25
N VAL A 30 -24.49 5.54 3.20
CA VAL A 30 -24.03 4.18 3.54
C VAL A 30 -22.92 3.72 2.59
N LYS A 31 -23.09 3.94 1.27
CA LYS A 31 -22.10 3.56 0.26
C LYS A 31 -20.80 4.35 0.39
N THR A 32 -20.87 5.62 0.73
CA THR A 32 -19.69 6.47 0.92
C THR A 32 -18.96 6.10 2.20
N TYR A 33 -19.70 5.94 3.30
CA TYR A 33 -19.12 5.58 4.59
C TYR A 33 -18.50 4.18 4.59
N SER A 34 -19.06 3.23 3.84
CA SER A 34 -18.49 1.88 3.73
C SER A 34 -17.09 1.86 3.11
N GLN A 35 -16.73 2.86 2.29
CA GLN A 35 -15.37 3.00 1.75
C GLN A 35 -14.34 3.39 2.81
N ARG A 36 -14.76 3.91 3.99
CA ARG A 36 -13.85 4.30 5.08
C ARG A 36 -12.92 3.16 5.48
N ASN A 37 -13.42 1.91 5.46
CA ASN A 37 -12.65 0.74 5.90
C ASN A 37 -11.34 0.53 5.10
N TRP A 38 -11.23 1.07 3.88
CA TRP A 38 -9.99 0.99 3.10
C TRP A 38 -8.78 1.61 3.80
N VAL A 39 -8.98 2.60 4.68
CA VAL A 39 -7.87 3.17 5.48
C VAL A 39 -7.27 2.13 6.44
N GLU A 40 -8.13 1.29 7.03
CA GLU A 40 -7.70 0.21 7.94
C GLU A 40 -7.02 -0.91 7.18
N VAL A 41 -7.52 -1.24 5.99
CA VAL A 41 -6.87 -2.21 5.08
C VAL A 41 -5.47 -1.71 4.71
N PHE A 42 -5.35 -0.45 4.28
CA PHE A 42 -4.06 0.18 4.01
C PHE A 42 -3.11 0.06 5.19
N TYR A 43 -3.52 0.48 6.40
CA TYR A 43 -2.63 0.44 7.55
C TYR A 43 -2.21 -0.98 7.94
N ARG A 44 -3.10 -1.96 7.80
CA ARG A 44 -2.78 -3.38 8.05
C ARG A 44 -1.72 -3.88 7.09
N GLU A 45 -1.88 -3.59 5.80
CA GLU A 45 -0.96 -4.04 4.75
C GLU A 45 0.37 -3.29 4.80
N ALA A 46 0.35 -1.97 5.00
CA ALA A 46 1.55 -1.15 5.12
C ALA A 46 2.39 -1.53 6.33
N LYS A 47 1.77 -1.75 7.50
CA LYS A 47 2.45 -2.23 8.70
C LYS A 47 2.93 -3.67 8.57
N GLY A 48 2.22 -4.51 7.82
CA GLY A 48 2.58 -5.92 7.65
C GLY A 48 3.70 -6.16 6.63
N TRP A 49 3.74 -5.38 5.55
CA TRP A 49 4.52 -5.75 4.36
C TRP A 49 5.45 -4.66 3.82
N LEU A 50 5.23 -3.39 4.18
CA LEU A 50 5.95 -2.25 3.61
C LEU A 50 6.88 -1.53 4.58
N GLY A 51 7.17 -2.10 5.76
CA GLY A 51 8.15 -1.50 6.66
C GLY A 51 7.58 -0.39 7.56
N LEU A 52 6.25 -0.17 7.59
CA LEU A 52 5.67 0.92 8.37
C LEU A 52 5.80 0.70 9.88
N ARG A 53 5.81 -0.56 10.33
CA ARG A 53 5.99 -0.92 11.75
C ARG A 53 7.47 -0.97 12.16
N GLU A 54 8.35 -1.17 11.19
CA GLU A 54 9.79 -1.40 11.36
C GLU A 54 10.59 -0.09 11.45
N TYR A 55 9.93 1.06 11.30
CA TYR A 55 10.57 2.36 11.41
C TYR A 55 11.07 2.61 12.84
N GLN A 56 12.38 2.80 13.00
CA GLN A 56 13.03 2.98 14.31
C GLN A 56 13.68 4.34 14.52
N THR A 57 13.79 5.18 13.49
CA THR A 57 14.52 6.46 13.62
C THR A 57 13.70 7.53 14.35
N ARG A 58 14.34 8.37 15.16
CA ARG A 58 13.62 9.35 15.99
C ARG A 58 13.37 10.71 15.34
N SER A 59 14.00 11.00 14.20
CA SER A 59 13.86 12.33 13.57
C SER A 59 12.54 12.47 12.82
N LEU A 60 11.88 13.62 12.97
CA LEU A 60 10.64 13.94 12.27
C LEU A 60 10.83 13.95 10.74
N LYS A 61 11.97 14.46 10.26
CA LYS A 61 12.30 14.51 8.83
C LYS A 61 12.44 13.11 8.23
N SER A 62 13.10 12.19 8.94
CA SER A 62 13.20 10.78 8.51
C SER A 62 11.83 10.12 8.51
N LEU A 63 11.00 10.38 9.53
CA LEU A 63 9.65 9.83 9.61
C LEU A 63 8.80 10.26 8.42
N HIS A 64 8.81 11.55 8.09
CA HIS A 64 8.08 12.05 6.91
C HIS A 64 8.56 11.39 5.62
N ARG A 65 9.88 11.27 5.42
CA ARG A 65 10.42 10.60 4.22
C ARG A 65 10.01 9.14 4.15
N HIS A 66 10.10 8.41 5.28
CA HIS A 66 9.67 7.02 5.36
C HIS A 66 8.20 6.86 5.04
N LEU A 67 7.34 7.70 5.63
CA LEU A 67 5.91 7.69 5.35
C LEU A 67 5.64 7.95 3.85
N ILE A 68 6.26 8.97 3.26
CA ILE A 68 6.09 9.24 1.82
C ILE A 68 6.47 8.00 0.99
N LEU A 69 7.60 7.36 1.29
CA LEU A 69 8.04 6.16 0.57
C LEU A 69 7.06 4.98 0.73
N VAL A 70 6.56 4.74 1.94
CA VAL A 70 5.55 3.70 2.21
C VAL A 70 4.27 3.96 1.42
N PHE A 71 3.76 5.19 1.45
CA PHE A 71 2.54 5.57 0.73
C PHE A 71 2.75 5.45 -0.79
N CYS A 72 3.86 5.95 -1.32
CA CYS A 72 4.21 5.82 -2.73
C CYS A 72 4.31 4.36 -3.17
N ALA A 73 5.00 3.52 -2.40
CA ALA A 73 5.11 2.09 -2.69
C ALA A 73 3.74 1.39 -2.67
N TYR A 74 2.92 1.68 -1.67
CA TYR A 74 1.57 1.10 -1.57
C TYR A 74 0.70 1.50 -2.77
N SER A 75 0.59 2.80 -3.04
CA SER A 75 -0.19 3.32 -4.17
C SER A 75 0.29 2.76 -5.51
N PHE A 76 1.61 2.64 -5.69
CA PHE A 76 2.17 2.05 -6.90
C PHE A 76 1.79 0.57 -7.06
N ILE A 77 1.92 -0.24 -6.00
CA ILE A 77 1.57 -1.67 -6.05
C ILE A 77 0.07 -1.88 -6.32
N ILE A 78 -0.79 -1.12 -5.62
CA ILE A 78 -2.24 -1.17 -5.85
C ILE A 78 -2.58 -0.74 -7.27
N TRP A 79 -1.95 0.33 -7.79
CA TRP A 79 -2.15 0.76 -9.16
C TRP A 79 -1.78 -0.32 -10.18
N GLN A 80 -0.65 -1.01 -9.96
CA GLN A 80 -0.23 -2.14 -10.80
C GLN A 80 -1.21 -3.32 -10.71
N GLN A 81 -1.76 -3.57 -9.53
CA GLN A 81 -2.76 -4.62 -9.32
C GLN A 81 -4.05 -4.32 -10.10
N LEU A 82 -4.53 -3.08 -10.04
CA LEU A 82 -5.77 -2.62 -10.68
C LEU A 82 -5.65 -2.52 -12.20
N THR A 83 -4.53 -2.00 -12.71
CA THR A 83 -4.28 -1.88 -14.16
C THR A 83 -3.80 -3.19 -14.80
N GLY A 84 -3.39 -4.16 -13.99
CA GLY A 84 -2.87 -5.44 -14.46
C GLY A 84 -1.45 -5.34 -15.03
N GLY A 85 -0.69 -4.27 -14.77
CA GLY A 85 0.64 -4.06 -15.34
C GLY A 85 1.69 -5.11 -14.93
N LEU A 86 1.44 -5.88 -13.87
CA LEU A 86 2.26 -7.04 -13.47
C LEU A 86 1.77 -8.38 -14.06
N ARG A 87 0.54 -8.44 -14.58
CA ARG A 87 -0.04 -9.66 -15.14
C ARG A 87 0.62 -10.00 -16.48
N ARG A 88 0.63 -11.28 -16.84
CA ARG A 88 1.21 -11.85 -18.08
C ARG A 88 2.74 -11.85 -18.18
N ARG A 89 3.44 -10.87 -17.61
CA ARG A 89 4.92 -10.84 -17.61
C ARG A 89 5.52 -11.35 -16.30
N TRP A 90 4.93 -11.00 -15.16
CA TRP A 90 5.47 -11.31 -13.83
C TRP A 90 4.53 -12.15 -12.97
N ALA A 91 3.36 -12.48 -13.49
CA ALA A 91 2.39 -13.36 -12.84
C ALA A 91 1.52 -14.08 -13.87
N ASN A 92 1.45 -15.41 -13.75
CA ASN A 92 0.55 -16.27 -14.52
C ASN A 92 -0.79 -16.51 -13.81
N LYS A 93 -0.86 -16.18 -12.51
CA LYS A 93 -2.07 -16.28 -11.68
C LYS A 93 -2.72 -14.90 -11.50
N PRO A 94 -4.04 -14.82 -11.23
CA PRO A 94 -4.67 -13.56 -10.87
C PRO A 94 -4.07 -12.98 -9.59
N LEU A 95 -3.85 -11.66 -9.57
CA LEU A 95 -3.35 -10.91 -8.42
C LEU A 95 -4.54 -10.32 -7.67
N ASN A 96 -5.15 -11.12 -6.78
CA ASN A 96 -6.39 -10.76 -6.09
C ASN A 96 -6.13 -10.05 -4.76
N THR A 97 -4.97 -10.32 -4.14
CA THR A 97 -4.58 -9.72 -2.86
C THR A 97 -3.39 -8.77 -3.04
N PHE A 98 -3.22 -7.85 -2.10
CA PHE A 98 -2.04 -6.98 -2.05
C PHE A 98 -0.74 -7.78 -2.01
N THR A 99 -0.70 -8.89 -1.26
CA THR A 99 0.49 -9.73 -1.12
C THR A 99 0.84 -10.47 -2.41
N ASP A 100 -0.16 -10.90 -3.19
CA ASP A 100 0.08 -11.43 -4.54
C ASP A 100 0.74 -10.37 -5.43
N ALA A 101 0.19 -9.15 -5.43
CA ALA A 101 0.72 -8.04 -6.22
C ALA A 101 2.14 -7.64 -5.79
N LEU A 102 2.38 -7.57 -4.48
CA LEU A 102 3.70 -7.30 -3.91
C LEU A 102 4.72 -8.38 -4.29
N SER A 103 4.33 -9.66 -4.26
CA SER A 103 5.21 -10.77 -4.65
C SER A 103 5.59 -10.71 -6.13
N ALA A 104 4.62 -10.46 -7.00
CA ALA A 104 4.89 -10.24 -8.42
C ALA A 104 5.78 -9.01 -8.66
N PHE A 105 5.55 -7.93 -7.93
CA PHE A 105 6.38 -6.72 -8.00
C PHE A 105 7.82 -6.98 -7.56
N ARG A 106 8.03 -7.62 -6.40
CA ARG A 106 9.35 -7.99 -5.90
C ARG A 106 10.10 -8.86 -6.90
N THR A 107 9.41 -9.83 -7.49
CA THR A 107 9.97 -10.67 -8.55
C THR A 107 10.43 -9.83 -9.74
N ALA A 108 9.57 -8.94 -10.24
CA ALA A 108 9.89 -8.05 -11.36
C ALA A 108 11.12 -7.17 -11.08
N ILE A 109 11.22 -6.60 -9.87
CA ILE A 109 12.37 -5.78 -9.47
C ILE A 109 13.64 -6.63 -9.35
N SER A 110 13.58 -7.82 -8.76
CA SER A 110 14.74 -8.71 -8.66
C SER A 110 15.29 -9.08 -10.04
N TYR A 111 14.44 -9.47 -10.98
CA TYR A 111 14.88 -9.79 -12.34
C TYR A 111 15.49 -8.57 -13.06
N ARG A 112 14.86 -7.40 -12.93
CA ARG A 112 15.40 -6.16 -13.50
C ARG A 112 16.74 -5.78 -12.88
N PHE A 113 16.88 -5.96 -11.57
CA PHE A 113 18.12 -5.69 -10.86
C PHE A 113 19.24 -6.64 -11.30
N VAL A 114 18.96 -7.94 -11.42
CA VAL A 114 19.92 -8.92 -11.93
C VAL A 114 20.35 -8.59 -13.36
N ALA A 115 19.39 -8.26 -14.25
CA ALA A 115 19.71 -7.86 -15.62
C ALA A 115 20.58 -6.59 -15.65
N TRP A 116 20.21 -5.57 -14.84
CA TRP A 116 21.01 -4.35 -14.72
C TRP A 116 22.41 -4.63 -14.18
N LEU A 117 22.56 -5.50 -13.18
CA LEU A 117 23.84 -5.88 -12.60
C LEU A 117 24.77 -6.55 -13.63
N GLN A 118 24.22 -7.37 -14.53
CA GLN A 118 25.00 -8.02 -15.58
C GLN A 118 25.65 -6.98 -16.52
N GLU A 119 24.98 -5.85 -16.75
CA GLU A 119 25.45 -4.77 -17.62
C GLU A 119 26.29 -3.71 -16.89
N ASN A 120 26.19 -3.62 -15.56
CA ASN A 120 26.75 -2.52 -14.76
C ASN A 120 27.59 -3.05 -13.57
N HIS A 121 28.28 -4.17 -13.78
CA HIS A 121 29.02 -4.87 -12.73
C HIS A 121 30.12 -4.00 -12.10
N ASP A 122 30.87 -3.27 -12.92
CA ASP A 122 31.93 -2.35 -12.51
C ASP A 122 31.38 -1.20 -11.66
N VAL A 123 30.26 -0.60 -12.07
CA VAL A 123 29.59 0.46 -11.33
C VAL A 123 29.12 -0.04 -9.97
N PHE A 124 28.55 -1.24 -9.92
CA PHE A 124 28.09 -1.84 -8.67
C PHE A 124 29.26 -2.21 -7.74
N ALA A 125 30.33 -2.79 -8.28
CA ALA A 125 31.55 -3.09 -7.53
C ALA A 125 32.21 -1.82 -6.97
N LEU A 126 32.25 -0.73 -7.75
CA LEU A 126 32.74 0.57 -7.28
C LEU A 126 31.88 1.14 -6.16
N HIS A 127 30.55 1.05 -6.28
CA HIS A 127 29.64 1.47 -5.21
C HIS A 127 29.90 0.70 -3.90
N LEU A 128 30.06 -0.61 -3.96
CA LEU A 128 30.37 -1.44 -2.79
C LEU A 128 31.76 -1.13 -2.22
N SER A 129 32.75 -0.92 -3.07
CA SER A 129 34.10 -0.53 -2.65
C SER A 129 34.09 0.81 -1.88
N ASN A 130 33.30 1.78 -2.32
CA ASN A 130 33.10 3.05 -1.60
C ASN A 130 32.44 2.88 -0.23
N LEU A 131 31.73 1.77 -0.01
CA LEU A 131 31.17 1.39 1.30
C LEU A 131 32.13 0.51 2.13
N GLY A 132 33.35 0.25 1.63
CA GLY A 132 34.35 -0.61 2.27
C GLY A 132 34.10 -2.10 2.09
N LEU A 133 33.25 -2.48 1.12
CA LEU A 133 32.88 -3.87 0.83
C LEU A 133 33.59 -4.36 -0.44
N VAL A 134 33.98 -5.64 -0.44
CA VAL A 134 34.56 -6.30 -1.63
C VAL A 134 33.47 -7.12 -2.31
N TRP A 135 33.30 -6.90 -3.60
CA TRP A 135 32.46 -7.73 -4.46
C TRP A 135 33.34 -8.76 -5.15
N ALA A 136 33.09 -10.04 -4.91
CA ALA A 136 33.86 -11.18 -5.42
C ALA A 136 33.01 -12.05 -6.34
#